data_AF-A0A355BWB6-F1
#
_entry.id   AF-A0A355BWB6-F1
#
_cell.length_a   1.000
_cell.length_b   1.000
_cell.length_c   1.000
_cell.angle_alpha   90.00
_cell.angle_beta   90.00
_cell.angle_gamma   90.00
#
_symmetry.space_group_name_H-M   'P 1'
#
loop_
_entity.id
_entity.type
_entity.pdbx_description
1 polymer ?
#
loop_
_entity_poly.entity_id
_entity_poly.type
_entity_poly.pdbx_seq_one_letter_code
_entity_poly.pdbx_strand_id
1 'polypeptide(L)'
;MVELFLSAAAGEAAHAAGHAPTPLFEDSAFWVSLGFLAVVGLFAYLGVHKQMAGALDKRAQDIADELDRARALRDEAQETLAKYQRRQREAEDEAEAIIEQARRDAQRIAEEARIKIEEQLERRARAAEDKIARAEAQAIAEVRGRTADLAIEAAREIIRTRMDQGAQSALAERSIDEIRAKLH
;
A
#
# COMPACT_ATOMS: atom_id res chain seq x y z
N MET A 1 -63.87 4.15 -24.69
CA MET A 1 -64.88 4.72 -23.77
C MET A 1 -65.47 6.06 -24.25
N VAL A 2 -64.83 6.76 -25.19
CA VAL A 2 -65.39 7.96 -25.86
C VAL A 2 -66.40 7.59 -26.96
N GLU A 3 -66.17 6.48 -27.69
CA GLU A 3 -67.08 6.06 -28.77
C GLU A 3 -68.46 5.57 -28.28
N LEU A 4 -68.56 5.04 -27.05
CA LEU A 4 -69.85 4.65 -26.49
C LEU A 4 -70.71 5.87 -26.11
N PHE A 5 -70.06 6.98 -25.76
CA PHE A 5 -70.72 8.27 -25.50
C PHE A 5 -71.10 8.98 -26.79
N LEU A 6 -70.28 8.86 -27.85
CA LEU A 6 -70.59 9.41 -29.17
C LEU A 6 -71.76 8.68 -29.84
N SER A 7 -71.86 7.35 -29.67
CA SER A 7 -72.96 6.55 -30.22
C SER A 7 -74.28 6.74 -29.48
N ALA A 8 -74.26 7.02 -28.17
CA ALA A 8 -75.47 7.37 -27.43
C ALA A 8 -75.99 8.76 -27.83
N ALA A 9 -75.09 9.74 -28.02
CA ALA A 9 -75.44 11.07 -28.53
C ALA A 9 -75.96 11.03 -29.99
N ALA A 10 -75.45 10.12 -30.82
CA ALA A 10 -75.93 9.91 -32.19
C ALA A 10 -77.31 9.24 -32.26
N GLY A 11 -77.69 8.44 -31.26
CA GLY A 11 -78.99 7.76 -31.18
C GLY A 11 -80.17 8.70 -30.91
N GLU A 12 -79.98 9.75 -30.10
CA GLU A 12 -81.03 10.74 -29.80
C GLU A 12 -81.20 11.80 -30.90
N ALA A 13 -80.14 12.11 -31.66
CA ALA A 13 -80.22 13.04 -32.79
C ALA A 13 -81.14 12.55 -33.93
N ALA A 14 -81.36 11.23 -34.04
CA ALA A 14 -82.23 10.63 -35.06
C ALA A 14 -83.74 10.79 -34.77
N HIS A 15 -84.15 11.20 -33.57
CA HIS A 15 -85.56 11.44 -33.23
C HIS A 15 -86.05 12.87 -33.50
N ALA A 16 -85.17 13.76 -33.98
CA ALA A 16 -85.48 15.16 -34.30
C ALA A 16 -85.96 15.39 -35.75
N ALA A 17 -86.26 14.32 -36.51
CA ALA A 17 -86.60 14.41 -37.93
C ALA A 17 -88.12 14.48 -38.24
N GLY A 18 -88.95 14.95 -37.30
CA GLY A 18 -90.41 14.99 -37.48
C GLY A 18 -91.18 15.93 -36.56
N HIS A 19 -90.58 17.03 -36.09
CA HIS A 19 -91.29 18.02 -35.27
C HIS A 19 -91.78 19.18 -36.14
N ALA A 20 -93.11 19.39 -36.19
CA ALA A 20 -93.72 20.61 -36.73
C ALA A 20 -93.19 21.83 -35.95
N PRO A 21 -93.23 23.07 -36.48
CA PRO A 21 -92.80 24.26 -35.75
C PRO A 21 -93.78 24.56 -34.60
N THR A 22 -93.65 23.83 -33.50
CA THR A 22 -94.27 24.09 -32.21
C THR A 22 -93.47 25.18 -31.50
N PRO A 23 -94.11 25.94 -30.59
CA PRO A 23 -93.37 26.90 -29.77
C PRO A 23 -92.26 26.18 -28.99
N LEU A 24 -91.07 26.80 -28.90
CA LEU A 24 -89.85 26.24 -28.30
C LEU A 24 -90.03 25.59 -26.92
N PHE A 25 -91.12 25.89 -26.22
CA PHE A 25 -91.42 25.42 -24.87
C PHE A 25 -92.17 24.07 -24.82
N GLU A 26 -92.73 23.60 -25.93
CA GLU A 26 -93.44 22.31 -26.07
C GLU A 26 -92.57 21.20 -26.66
N ASP A 27 -91.41 21.55 -27.23
CA ASP A 27 -90.44 20.60 -27.77
C ASP A 27 -89.63 19.93 -26.65
N SER A 28 -89.62 18.60 -26.62
CA SER A 28 -88.84 17.82 -25.66
C SER A 28 -87.33 17.99 -25.85
N ALA A 29 -86.89 18.29 -27.09
CA ALA A 29 -85.48 18.55 -27.37
C ALA A 29 -84.97 19.82 -26.67
N PHE A 30 -85.81 20.84 -26.48
CA PHE A 30 -85.44 22.07 -25.77
C PHE A 30 -85.10 21.77 -24.30
N TRP A 31 -85.95 21.05 -23.58
CA TRP A 31 -85.72 20.69 -22.18
C TRP A 31 -84.54 19.73 -22.00
N VAL A 32 -84.32 18.79 -22.93
CA VAL A 32 -83.13 17.89 -22.92
C VAL A 32 -81.85 18.69 -23.13
N SER A 33 -81.83 19.62 -24.10
CA SER A 33 -80.66 20.48 -24.35
C SER A 33 -80.37 21.41 -23.17
N LEU A 34 -81.39 21.94 -22.51
CA LEU A 34 -81.26 22.75 -21.30
C LEU A 34 -80.72 21.93 -20.12
N GLY A 35 -81.18 20.69 -19.95
CA GLY A 35 -80.63 19.75 -18.97
C GLY A 35 -79.17 19.40 -19.24
N PHE A 36 -78.80 19.15 -20.50
CA PHE A 36 -77.42 18.90 -20.91
C PHE A 36 -76.53 20.12 -20.63
N LEU A 37 -76.96 21.34 -20.99
CA LEU A 37 -76.23 22.56 -20.66
C LEU A 37 -76.11 22.79 -19.15
N ALA A 38 -77.14 22.47 -18.37
CA ALA A 38 -77.07 22.56 -16.92
C ALA A 38 -76.03 21.60 -16.33
N VAL A 39 -75.95 20.36 -16.83
CA VAL A 39 -74.94 19.36 -16.42
C VAL A 39 -73.53 19.76 -16.87
N VAL A 40 -73.36 20.21 -18.11
CA VAL A 40 -72.07 20.70 -18.62
C VAL A 40 -71.62 21.95 -17.85
N GLY A 41 -72.54 22.87 -17.58
CA GLY A 41 -72.32 24.04 -16.74
C GLY A 41 -71.93 23.66 -15.31
N LEU A 42 -72.57 22.62 -14.74
CA LEU A 42 -72.22 22.07 -13.44
C LEU A 42 -70.82 21.45 -13.44
N PHE A 43 -70.42 20.70 -14.47
CA PHE A 43 -69.05 20.18 -14.60
C PHE A 43 -67.99 21.26 -14.84
N ALA A 44 -68.36 22.33 -15.56
CA ALA A 44 -67.53 23.52 -15.71
C ALA A 44 -67.36 24.25 -14.37
N TYR A 45 -68.44 24.41 -13.61
CA TYR A 45 -68.44 25.04 -12.28
C TYR A 45 -67.67 24.21 -11.24
N LEU A 46 -67.89 22.89 -11.20
CA LEU A 46 -67.15 21.94 -10.35
C LEU A 46 -65.68 21.77 -10.77
N GLY A 47 -65.27 22.31 -11.92
CA GLY A 47 -63.87 22.35 -12.34
C GLY A 47 -63.27 20.99 -12.69
N VAL A 48 -64.07 20.01 -13.09
CA VAL A 48 -63.61 18.65 -13.43
C VAL A 48 -62.53 18.66 -14.52
N HIS A 49 -62.66 19.58 -15.49
CA HIS A 49 -61.67 19.81 -16.54
C HIS A 49 -60.31 20.28 -15.98
N LYS A 50 -60.31 21.15 -14.95
CA LYS A 50 -59.08 21.63 -14.29
C LYS A 50 -58.42 20.53 -13.46
N GLN A 51 -59.20 19.69 -12.78
CA GLN A 51 -58.65 18.57 -12.01
C GLN A 51 -57.98 17.51 -12.91
N MET A 52 -58.60 17.19 -14.06
CA MET A 52 -58.02 16.31 -15.07
C MET A 52 -56.72 16.88 -15.66
N ALA A 53 -56.71 18.16 -16.03
CA ALA A 53 -55.51 18.83 -16.54
C ALA A 53 -54.39 18.87 -15.48
N GLY A 54 -54.72 19.24 -14.23
CA GLY A 54 -53.75 19.27 -13.14
C GLY A 54 -53.16 17.90 -12.78
N ALA A 55 -53.94 16.83 -12.89
CA ALA A 55 -53.44 15.47 -12.67
C ALA A 55 -52.47 15.01 -13.77
N LEU A 56 -52.72 15.41 -15.03
CA LEU A 56 -51.82 15.15 -16.16
C LEU A 56 -50.54 15.96 -16.04
N ASP A 57 -50.64 17.25 -15.73
CA ASP A 57 -49.48 18.13 -15.50
C ASP A 57 -48.62 17.63 -14.35
N LYS A 58 -49.24 17.21 -13.24
CA LYS A 58 -48.51 16.62 -12.11
C LYS A 58 -47.76 15.37 -12.53
N ARG A 59 -48.39 14.47 -13.29
CA ARG A 59 -47.70 13.28 -13.81
C ARG A 59 -46.55 13.65 -14.75
N ALA A 60 -46.72 14.65 -15.60
CA ALA A 60 -45.67 15.11 -16.49
C ALA A 60 -44.48 15.68 -15.70
N GLN A 61 -44.75 16.46 -14.65
CA GLN A 61 -43.74 16.98 -13.72
C GLN A 61 -43.04 15.85 -12.97
N ASP A 62 -43.78 14.90 -12.39
CA ASP A 62 -43.20 13.77 -11.66
C ASP A 62 -42.27 12.93 -12.57
N ILE A 63 -42.64 12.72 -13.84
CA ILE A 63 -41.82 12.00 -14.83
C ILE A 63 -40.58 12.81 -15.22
N ALA A 64 -40.72 14.13 -15.40
CA ALA A 64 -39.60 15.01 -15.71
C ALA A 64 -38.57 15.02 -14.56
N ASP A 65 -39.05 15.17 -13.33
CA ASP A 65 -38.22 15.14 -12.12
C ASP A 65 -37.49 13.80 -11.96
N GLU A 66 -38.18 12.68 -12.19
CA GLU A 66 -37.56 11.35 -12.12
C GLU A 66 -36.52 11.15 -13.21
N LEU A 67 -36.77 11.63 -14.44
CA LEU A 67 -35.81 11.55 -15.53
C LEU A 67 -34.57 12.40 -15.26
N ASP A 68 -34.74 13.58 -14.68
CA ASP A 68 -33.63 14.46 -14.32
C ASP A 68 -32.82 13.90 -13.15
N ARG A 69 -33.46 13.29 -12.15
CA ARG A 69 -32.75 12.51 -11.11
C ARG A 69 -31.98 11.33 -11.69
N ALA A 70 -32.58 10.59 -12.61
CA ALA A 70 -31.92 9.45 -13.24
C ALA A 70 -30.70 9.89 -14.06
N ARG A 71 -30.78 11.02 -14.76
CA ARG A 71 -29.64 11.64 -15.46
C ARG A 71 -28.55 12.06 -14.48
N ALA A 72 -28.90 12.78 -13.42
CA ALA A 72 -27.94 13.21 -12.40
C ALA A 72 -27.23 12.00 -11.78
N LEU A 73 -27.96 10.96 -11.40
CA LEU A 73 -27.39 9.74 -10.82
C LEU A 73 -26.46 9.02 -11.81
N ARG A 74 -26.82 9.00 -13.10
CA ARG A 74 -25.99 8.42 -14.15
C ARG A 74 -24.70 9.20 -14.33
N ASP A 75 -24.75 10.53 -14.29
CA ASP A 75 -23.56 11.37 -14.42
C ASP A 75 -22.65 11.27 -13.18
N GLU A 76 -23.22 11.23 -11.96
CA GLU A 76 -22.48 10.96 -10.71
C GLU A 76 -21.80 9.58 -10.73
N ALA A 77 -22.50 8.56 -11.23
CA ALA A 77 -21.94 7.22 -11.37
C ALA A 77 -20.78 7.18 -12.37
N GLN A 78 -20.88 7.92 -13.47
CA GLN A 78 -19.81 8.05 -14.46
C GLN A 78 -18.60 8.79 -13.91
N GLU A 79 -18.81 9.90 -13.18
CA GLU A 79 -17.73 10.63 -12.52
C GLU A 79 -17.02 9.74 -11.49
N THR A 80 -17.80 9.03 -10.67
CA THR A 80 -17.29 8.11 -9.65
C THR A 80 -16.47 6.98 -10.29
N LEU A 81 -16.96 6.38 -11.37
CA LEU A 81 -16.24 5.35 -12.13
C LEU A 81 -14.92 5.90 -12.67
N ALA A 82 -14.94 7.08 -13.30
CA ALA A 82 -13.73 7.71 -13.82
C ALA A 82 -12.72 8.01 -12.70
N LYS A 83 -13.18 8.43 -11.52
CA LYS A 83 -12.35 8.65 -10.33
C LYS A 83 -11.73 7.35 -9.82
N TYR A 84 -12.48 6.26 -9.75
CA TYR A 84 -11.94 4.96 -9.36
C TYR A 84 -10.92 4.44 -10.37
N GLN A 85 -11.18 4.57 -11.66
CA GLN A 85 -10.22 4.17 -12.69
C GLN A 85 -8.93 4.98 -12.66
N ARG A 86 -8.99 6.28 -12.37
CA ARG A 86 -7.78 7.10 -12.14
C ARG A 86 -7.03 6.63 -10.91
N ARG A 87 -7.72 6.47 -9.79
CA ARG A 87 -7.11 5.98 -8.53
C ARG A 87 -6.50 4.59 -8.67
N GLN A 88 -7.10 3.71 -9.46
CA GLN A 88 -6.56 2.38 -9.72
C GLN A 88 -5.23 2.49 -10.47
N ARG A 89 -5.16 3.29 -11.54
CA ARG A 89 -3.92 3.53 -12.28
C ARG A 89 -2.85 4.18 -11.41
N GLU A 90 -3.21 5.21 -10.66
CA GLU A 90 -2.29 5.87 -9.70
C GLU A 90 -1.75 4.87 -8.66
N ALA A 91 -2.59 3.97 -8.15
CA ALA A 91 -2.16 2.94 -7.20
C ALA A 91 -1.26 1.87 -7.85
N GLU A 92 -1.53 1.50 -9.10
CA GLU A 92 -0.66 0.59 -9.88
C GLU A 92 0.72 1.22 -10.12
N ASP A 93 0.76 2.48 -10.54
CA ASP A 93 1.99 3.25 -10.76
C ASP A 93 2.78 3.43 -9.44
N GLU A 94 2.09 3.74 -8.34
CA GLU A 94 2.71 3.88 -7.02
C GLU A 94 3.27 2.54 -6.53
N ALA A 95 2.54 1.44 -6.72
CA ALA A 95 3.02 0.10 -6.37
C ALA A 95 4.28 -0.28 -7.17
N GLU A 96 4.30 0.00 -8.47
CA GLU A 96 5.49 -0.23 -9.30
C GLU A 96 6.67 0.62 -8.84
N ALA A 97 6.44 1.90 -8.52
CA ALA A 97 7.47 2.79 -7.98
C ALA A 97 8.04 2.30 -6.65
N ILE A 98 7.19 1.80 -5.74
CA ILE A 98 7.59 1.21 -4.46
C ILE A 98 8.47 -0.03 -4.71
N ILE A 99 8.08 -0.91 -5.63
CA ILE A 99 8.85 -2.12 -5.95
C ILE A 99 10.22 -1.76 -6.53
N GLU A 100 10.28 -0.81 -7.45
CA GLU A 100 11.54 -0.35 -8.04
C GLU A 100 12.44 0.35 -7.02
N GLN A 101 11.87 1.16 -6.12
CA GLN A 101 12.62 1.74 -5.02
C GLN A 101 13.17 0.66 -4.08
N ALA A 102 12.34 -0.31 -3.68
CA ALA A 102 12.77 -1.41 -2.81
C ALA A 102 13.88 -2.26 -3.46
N ARG A 103 13.82 -2.50 -4.78
CA ARG A 103 14.89 -3.18 -5.53
C ARG A 103 16.19 -2.39 -5.51
N ARG A 104 16.15 -1.08 -5.77
CA ARG A 104 17.31 -0.20 -5.71
C ARG A 104 17.93 -0.16 -4.31
N ASP A 105 17.11 -0.05 -3.28
CA ASP A 105 17.57 -0.06 -1.90
C ASP A 105 18.18 -1.41 -1.51
N ALA A 106 17.56 -2.52 -1.92
CA ALA A 106 18.10 -3.86 -1.68
C ALA A 106 19.47 -4.04 -2.35
N GLN A 107 19.64 -3.58 -3.59
CA GLN A 107 20.93 -3.61 -4.29
C GLN A 107 21.98 -2.76 -3.58
N ARG A 108 21.63 -1.54 -3.17
CA ARG A 108 22.54 -0.65 -2.43
C ARG A 108 22.96 -1.26 -1.09
N ILE A 109 22.01 -1.80 -0.32
CA ILE A 109 22.31 -2.46 0.96
C ILE A 109 23.18 -3.69 0.74
N ALA A 110 22.92 -4.48 -0.29
CA ALA A 110 23.74 -5.66 -0.62
C ALA A 110 25.18 -5.27 -0.95
N GLU A 111 25.37 -4.19 -1.72
CA GLU A 111 26.71 -3.69 -2.07
C GLU A 111 27.43 -3.12 -0.85
N GLU A 112 26.77 -2.28 -0.05
CA GLU A 112 27.33 -1.77 1.21
C GLU A 112 27.69 -2.90 2.18
N ALA A 113 26.87 -3.96 2.24
CA ALA A 113 27.15 -5.13 3.06
C ALA A 113 28.37 -5.91 2.56
N ARG A 114 28.54 -6.07 1.24
CA ARG A 114 29.72 -6.71 0.64
C ARG A 114 30.99 -5.96 1.00
N ILE A 115 31.01 -4.64 0.80
CA ILE A 115 32.16 -3.79 1.14
C ILE A 115 32.51 -3.94 2.63
N LYS A 116 31.51 -3.86 3.52
CA LYS A 116 31.74 -4.03 4.97
C LYS A 116 32.26 -5.43 5.33
N ILE A 117 31.77 -6.47 4.66
CA ILE A 117 32.25 -7.84 4.88
C ILE A 117 33.71 -7.97 4.43
N GLU A 118 34.06 -7.43 3.26
CA GLU A 118 35.44 -7.44 2.74
C GLU A 118 36.40 -6.71 3.70
N GLU A 119 36.04 -5.51 4.15
CA GLU A 119 36.83 -4.77 5.16
C GLU A 119 36.99 -5.56 6.47
N GLN A 120 35.91 -6.22 6.93
CA GLN A 120 35.97 -7.05 8.13
C GLN A 120 36.85 -8.29 7.96
N LEU A 121 36.78 -8.94 6.79
CA LEU A 121 37.61 -10.09 6.46
C LEU A 121 39.08 -9.68 6.38
N GLU A 122 39.41 -8.57 5.73
CA GLU A 122 40.78 -8.07 5.65
C GLU A 122 41.34 -7.75 7.04
N ARG A 123 40.56 -7.05 7.88
CA ARG A 123 40.96 -6.77 9.27
C ARG A 123 41.17 -8.05 10.08
N ARG A 124 40.31 -9.06 9.90
CA ARG A 124 40.44 -10.35 10.58
C ARG A 124 41.65 -11.13 10.09
N ALA A 125 41.94 -11.09 8.79
CA ALA A 125 43.12 -11.73 8.20
C ALA A 125 44.40 -11.13 8.78
N ARG A 126 44.54 -9.80 8.75
CA ARG A 126 45.70 -9.10 9.36
C ARG A 126 45.84 -9.41 10.85
N ALA A 127 44.74 -9.41 11.60
CA ALA A 127 44.78 -9.76 13.02
C ALA A 127 45.18 -11.22 13.28
N ALA A 128 44.85 -12.15 12.37
CA ALA A 128 45.27 -13.54 12.44
C ALA A 128 46.76 -13.68 12.10
N GLU A 129 47.24 -13.01 11.05
CA GLU A 129 48.66 -12.93 10.68
C GLU A 129 49.50 -12.38 11.83
N ASP A 130 49.09 -11.28 12.44
CA ASP A 130 49.75 -10.70 13.61
C ASP A 130 49.79 -11.66 14.81
N LYS A 131 48.73 -12.45 15.02
CA LYS A 131 48.70 -13.46 16.08
C LYS A 131 49.66 -14.62 15.79
N ILE A 132 49.72 -15.07 14.53
CA ILE A 132 50.65 -16.11 14.09
C ILE A 132 52.10 -15.63 14.28
N ALA A 133 52.43 -14.42 13.80
CA ALA A 133 53.76 -13.85 13.95
C ALA A 133 54.18 -13.71 15.42
N ARG A 134 53.27 -13.28 16.31
CA ARG A 134 53.53 -13.24 17.75
C ARG A 134 53.74 -14.63 18.34
N ALA A 135 52.93 -15.62 17.95
CA ALA A 135 53.06 -16.99 18.43
C ALA A 135 54.37 -17.64 17.96
N GLU A 136 54.79 -17.39 16.71
CA GLU A 136 56.08 -17.84 16.18
C GLU A 136 57.25 -17.24 16.96
N ALA A 137 57.23 -15.92 17.17
CA ALA A 137 58.25 -15.23 17.95
C ALA A 137 58.34 -15.78 19.38
N GLN A 138 57.19 -16.04 20.02
CA GLN A 138 57.12 -16.64 21.35
C GLN A 138 57.66 -18.08 21.37
N ALA A 139 57.29 -18.90 20.39
CA ALA A 139 57.78 -20.27 20.27
C ALA A 139 59.31 -20.32 20.06
N ILE A 140 59.85 -19.44 19.21
CA ILE A 140 61.29 -19.32 19.00
C ILE A 140 62.00 -18.90 20.30
N ALA A 141 61.45 -17.94 21.04
CA ALA A 141 61.99 -17.51 22.32
C ALA A 141 61.98 -18.65 23.36
N GLU A 142 60.89 -19.42 23.41
CA GLU A 142 60.76 -20.57 24.32
C GLU A 142 61.77 -21.68 23.99
N VAL A 143 61.95 -22.02 22.71
CA VAL A 143 62.95 -23.02 22.28
C VAL A 143 64.37 -22.56 22.63
N ARG A 144 64.69 -21.28 22.41
CA ARG A 144 65.99 -20.70 22.79
C ARG A 144 66.21 -20.75 24.31
N GLY A 145 65.20 -20.41 25.10
CA GLY A 145 65.23 -20.51 26.56
C GLY A 145 65.51 -21.94 27.02
N ARG A 146 64.71 -22.90 26.56
CA ARG A 146 64.90 -24.33 26.91
C ARG A 146 66.27 -24.87 26.49
N THR A 147 66.78 -24.42 25.34
CA THR A 147 68.11 -24.83 24.86
C THR A 147 69.23 -24.23 25.73
N ALA A 148 69.09 -22.97 26.16
CA ALA A 148 70.03 -22.34 27.09
C ALA A 148 70.03 -23.05 28.44
N ASP A 149 68.85 -23.38 28.98
CA ASP A 149 68.71 -24.11 30.23
C ASP A 149 69.37 -25.50 30.14
N LEU A 150 69.11 -26.25 29.06
CA LEU A 150 69.73 -27.56 28.82
C LEU A 150 71.25 -27.46 28.66
N ALA A 151 71.75 -26.42 27.99
CA ALA A 151 73.20 -26.19 27.85
C ALA A 151 73.86 -25.88 29.20
N ILE A 152 73.20 -25.08 30.05
CA ILE A 152 73.67 -24.80 31.42
C ILE A 152 73.67 -26.07 32.27
N GLU A 153 72.63 -26.90 32.17
CA GLU A 153 72.54 -28.17 32.89
C GLU A 153 73.64 -29.15 32.46
N ALA A 154 73.84 -29.33 31.14
CA ALA A 154 74.91 -30.16 30.60
C ALA A 154 76.30 -29.64 31.01
N ALA A 155 76.52 -28.32 30.95
CA ALA A 155 77.77 -27.72 31.41
C ALA A 155 78.00 -27.96 32.92
N ARG A 156 76.96 -27.83 33.76
CA ARG A 156 77.02 -28.13 35.19
C ARG A 156 77.38 -29.59 35.44
N GLU A 157 76.81 -30.52 34.67
CA GLU A 157 77.11 -31.94 34.80
C GLU A 157 78.54 -32.29 34.38
N ILE A 158 79.03 -31.73 33.28
CA ILE A 158 80.43 -31.88 32.82
C ILE A 158 81.40 -31.31 33.85
N ILE A 159 81.13 -30.12 34.40
CA ILE A 159 81.94 -29.54 35.47
C ILE A 159 81.95 -30.49 36.66
N ARG A 160 80.78 -30.98 37.10
CA ARG A 160 80.70 -31.90 38.24
C ARG A 160 81.47 -33.21 38.02
N THR A 161 81.50 -33.75 36.80
CA THR A 161 82.24 -34.99 36.50
C THR A 161 83.75 -34.78 36.31
N ARG A 162 84.20 -33.62 35.83
CA ARG A 162 85.62 -33.33 35.57
C ARG A 162 86.34 -32.58 36.69
N MET A 163 85.63 -32.13 37.71
CA MET A 163 86.19 -31.34 38.80
C MET A 163 86.89 -32.24 39.84
N ASP A 164 88.14 -32.61 39.56
CA ASP A 164 89.05 -33.24 40.51
C ASP A 164 89.66 -32.22 41.51
N GLN A 165 90.38 -32.69 42.54
CA GLN A 165 91.01 -31.82 43.53
C GLN A 165 92.05 -30.84 42.93
N GLY A 166 92.71 -31.21 41.82
CA GLY A 166 93.71 -30.36 41.16
C GLY A 166 93.07 -29.21 40.38
N ALA A 167 91.96 -29.47 39.68
CA ALA A 167 91.19 -28.48 38.96
C ALA A 167 90.55 -27.45 39.91
N GLN A 168 90.11 -27.86 41.10
CA GLN A 168 89.55 -26.97 42.12
C GLN A 168 90.59 -25.97 42.66
N SER A 169 91.80 -26.45 43.02
CA SER A 169 92.88 -25.58 43.50
C SER A 169 93.32 -24.58 42.42
N ALA A 170 93.46 -25.02 41.16
CA ALA A 170 93.83 -24.13 40.05
C ALA A 170 92.77 -23.05 39.75
N LEU A 171 91.48 -23.36 39.93
CA LEU A 171 90.39 -22.38 39.83
C LEU A 171 90.42 -21.36 40.97
N ALA A 172 90.74 -21.80 42.20
CA ALA A 172 90.88 -20.92 43.36
C ALA A 172 92.05 -19.94 43.20
N GLU A 173 93.22 -20.42 42.78
CA GLU A 173 94.38 -19.56 42.51
C GLU A 173 94.10 -18.54 41.39
N ARG A 174 93.48 -18.96 40.28
CA ARG A 174 93.09 -18.00 39.21
C ARG A 174 92.08 -16.97 39.68
N SER A 175 91.10 -17.36 40.50
CA SER A 175 90.11 -16.42 41.05
C SER A 175 90.77 -15.40 41.99
N ILE A 176 91.75 -15.84 42.79
CA ILE A 176 92.55 -14.96 43.65
C ILE A 176 93.38 -13.98 42.82
N ASP A 177 94.02 -14.44 41.73
CA ASP A 177 94.79 -13.58 40.84
C ASP A 177 93.91 -12.60 40.05
N GLU A 178 92.71 -13.00 39.63
CA GLU A 178 91.78 -12.13 38.91
C GLU A 178 91.22 -11.02 39.81
N ILE A 179 90.94 -11.33 41.08
CA ILE A 179 90.56 -10.33 42.09
C ILE A 179 91.74 -9.39 42.36
N ARG A 180 92.96 -9.92 42.51
CA ARG A 180 94.18 -9.12 42.68
C ARG A 180 94.41 -8.18 41.49
N ALA A 181 94.18 -8.63 40.26
CA ALA A 181 94.32 -7.82 39.05
C ALA A 181 93.25 -6.73 38.88
N LYS A 182 92.06 -6.88 39.50
CA LYS A 182 91.02 -5.84 39.54
C LYS A 182 91.16 -4.86 40.71
N LEU A 183 92.03 -5.16 41.68
CA LEU A 183 92.30 -4.32 42.87
C LEU A 183 93.62 -3.53 42.79
N HIS A 184 94.40 -3.72 41.73
CA HIS A 184 95.48 -2.82 41.32
C HIS A 184 94.99 -1.89 40.20
#